data_AF-A0A1H6VCM9-F1
#
_entry.id   AF-A0A1H6VCM9-F1
#
_cell.length_a   1.000
_cell.length_b   1.000
_cell.length_c   1.000
_cell.angle_alpha   90.00
_cell.angle_beta   90.00
_cell.angle_gamma   90.00
#
_symmetry.space_group_name_H-M   'P 1'
#
loop_
_entity.id
_entity.type
_entity.pdbx_description
1 polymer ?
#
loop_
_entity_poly.entity_id
_entity_poly.type
_entity_poly.pdbx_seq_one_letter_code
_entity_poly.pdbx_strand_id
1 'polypeptide(L)'
;MILSDEIKNYCTSKNLRCTNNRLMLADYLQKLEGKAEADTLYMMFRKNGIKISPATIYQMLDWMVRQGFVTRIPGDNRRNVYCVQPGPMVS
;
A
#
# COMPACT_ATOMS: atom_id res chain seq x y z
N MET A 1 -13.34 0.31 7.69
CA MET A 1 -12.56 -0.74 7.01
C MET A 1 -11.10 -0.40 7.22
N ILE A 2 -10.27 -1.33 7.73
CA ILE A 2 -8.85 -1.06 8.03
C ILE A 2 -8.01 -1.93 7.08
N LEU A 3 -7.38 -1.32 6.09
CA LEU A 3 -6.63 -2.03 5.04
C LEU A 3 -5.47 -2.87 5.59
N SER A 4 -4.80 -2.41 6.65
CA SER A 4 -3.74 -3.18 7.29
C SER A 4 -4.25 -4.48 7.90
N ASP A 5 -5.46 -4.49 8.47
CA ASP A 5 -6.08 -5.72 8.99
C ASP A 5 -6.44 -6.70 7.86
N GLU A 6 -6.93 -6.22 6.72
CA GLU A 6 -7.19 -7.04 5.54
C GLU A 6 -5.94 -7.69 4.99
N ILE A 7 -4.86 -6.91 4.85
CA ILE A 7 -3.56 -7.43 4.39
C ILE A 7 -3.03 -8.47 5.38
N LYS A 8 -3.19 -8.23 6.69
CA LYS A 8 -2.76 -9.17 7.73
C LYS A 8 -3.55 -10.48 7.63
N ASN A 9 -4.87 -10.41 7.54
CA ASN A 9 -5.75 -11.56 7.38
C ASN A 9 -5.45 -12.33 6.09
N TYR A 10 -5.22 -11.62 4.98
CA TYR A 10 -4.84 -12.23 3.72
C TYR A 10 -3.51 -12.99 3.83
N CYS A 11 -2.49 -12.36 4.41
CA CYS A 11 -1.20 -13.01 4.62
C CYS A 11 -1.34 -14.26 5.49
N THR A 12 -2.11 -14.21 6.57
CA THR A 12 -2.40 -15.37 7.41
C THR A 12 -3.13 -16.47 6.64
N SER A 13 -4.17 -16.14 5.87
CA SER A 13 -4.94 -17.12 5.09
C SER A 13 -4.14 -17.82 4.00
N LYS A 14 -3.12 -17.14 3.45
CA LYS A 14 -2.25 -17.65 2.37
C LYS A 14 -0.91 -18.17 2.88
N ASN A 15 -0.70 -18.21 4.20
CA ASN A 15 0.58 -18.56 4.83
C ASN A 15 1.77 -17.75 4.28
N LEU A 16 1.55 -16.47 4.00
CA LEU A 16 2.56 -15.54 3.48
C LEU A 16 3.17 -14.71 4.61
N ARG A 17 4.46 -14.39 4.48
CA ARG A 17 5.11 -13.45 5.39
C ARG A 17 4.52 -12.05 5.23
N CYS A 18 3.88 -11.56 6.29
CA CYS A 18 3.44 -10.17 6.41
C CYS A 18 4.55 -9.34 7.06
N THR A 19 5.09 -8.35 6.35
CA THR A 19 6.12 -7.46 6.90
C THR A 19 5.49 -6.22 7.54
N ASN A 20 6.07 -5.72 8.64
CA ASN A 20 5.60 -4.51 9.31
C ASN A 20 5.59 -3.29 8.37
N ASN A 21 6.58 -3.19 7.48
CA ASN A 21 6.63 -2.11 6.47
C ASN A 21 5.43 -2.15 5.52
N ARG A 22 4.91 -3.34 5.18
CA ARG A 22 3.74 -3.46 4.31
C ARG A 22 2.47 -2.99 5.02
N LEU A 23 2.29 -3.36 6.29
CA LEU A 23 1.17 -2.89 7.10
C LEU A 23 1.23 -1.38 7.28
N MET A 24 2.43 -0.85 7.57
CA MET A 24 2.63 0.58 7.71
C MET A 24 2.36 1.36 6.41
N LEU A 25 2.74 0.81 5.25
CA LEU A 25 2.42 1.41 3.96
C LEU A 25 0.89 1.52 3.77
N ALA A 26 0.15 0.47 4.15
CA ALA A 26 -1.31 0.47 4.09
C ALA A 26 -1.93 1.48 5.06
N ASP A 27 -1.37 1.63 6.27
CA ASP A 27 -1.81 2.65 7.22
C ASP A 27 -1.56 4.06 6.71
N TYR A 28 -0.39 4.32 6.12
CA TYR A 28 -0.08 5.62 5.51
C TYR A 28 -0.98 5.93 4.33
N LEU A 29 -1.29 4.94 3.49
CA LEU A 29 -2.19 5.13 2.37
C LEU A 29 -3.61 5.46 2.85
N GLN A 30 -4.13 4.76 3.86
CA GLN A 30 -5.43 5.08 4.46
C GLN A 30 -5.46 6.46 5.12
N LYS A 31 -4.39 6.88 5.79
CA LYS A 31 -4.27 8.23 6.38
C LYS A 31 -4.33 9.35 5.34
N LEU A 32 -3.96 9.03 4.09
CA LEU A 32 -4.04 9.94 2.94
C LEU A 32 -5.37 9.75 2.19
N GLU A 33 -6.47 9.56 2.94
CA GLU A 33 -7.82 9.34 2.39
C GLU A 33 -7.90 8.16 1.41
N GLY A 34 -7.00 7.18 1.56
CA GLY A 34 -6.89 6.04 0.67
C GLY A 34 -6.33 6.35 -0.71
N LYS A 35 -5.72 7.53 -0.94
CA LYS A 35 -5.20 7.94 -2.25
C LYS A 35 -3.84 8.64 -2.11
N ALA A 36 -2.80 8.09 -2.73
CA ALA A 36 -1.46 8.71 -2.69
C ALA A 36 -0.56 8.34 -3.88
N GLU A 37 0.40 9.23 -4.18
CA GLU A 37 1.56 8.89 -5.01
C GLU A 37 2.61 8.11 -4.21
N ALA A 38 3.41 7.29 -4.90
CA ALA A 38 4.50 6.55 -4.27
C ALA A 38 5.51 7.44 -3.54
N ASP A 39 5.81 8.63 -4.08
CA ASP A 39 6.72 9.60 -3.47
C ASP A 39 6.17 10.16 -2.16
N THR A 40 4.86 10.39 -2.07
CA THR A 40 4.20 10.84 -0.84
C THR A 40 4.32 9.79 0.26
N LEU A 41 4.10 8.52 -0.08
CA LEU A 41 4.27 7.41 0.85
C LEU A 41 5.74 7.27 1.27
N TYR A 42 6.67 7.36 0.33
CA TYR A 42 8.11 7.36 0.62
C TYR A 42 8.49 8.47 1.61
N MET A 43 8.00 9.70 1.41
CA MET A 43 8.22 10.81 2.33
C MET A 43 7.65 10.53 3.73
N MET A 44 6.51 9.87 3.85
CA MET A 44 5.92 9.48 5.13
C MET A 44 6.82 8.49 5.89
N PHE A 45 7.39 7.50 5.21
CA PHE A 45 8.37 6.59 5.82
C PHE A 45 9.59 7.36 6.35
N ARG A 46 10.13 8.27 5.54
CA ARG A 46 11.31 9.09 5.92
C ARG A 46 11.02 10.01 7.10
N LYS A 47 9.85 10.66 7.13
CA LYS A 47 9.41 11.52 8.24
C LYS A 47 9.30 10.77 9.56
N ASN A 48 8.96 9.49 9.53
CA ASN A 48 8.89 8.62 10.71
C ASN A 48 10.23 7.92 11.04
N GLY A 49 11.35 8.39 10.48
CA GLY A 49 12.69 7.88 10.77
C GLY A 49 13.04 6.53 10.14
N ILE A 50 12.19 6.01 9.24
CA ILE A 50 12.38 4.69 8.66
C ILE A 50 13.23 4.78 7.41
N LYS A 51 14.36 4.07 7.42
CA LYS A 51 15.25 3.94 6.26
C LYS A 51 14.69 2.88 5.32
N ILE A 52 14.10 3.33 4.22
CA ILE A 52 13.60 2.49 3.15
C ILE A 52 14.04 3.07 1.80
N SER A 53 14.17 2.23 0.77
CA SER A 53 14.43 2.71 -0.58
C SER A 53 13.13 3.01 -1.32
N PRO A 54 13.11 3.94 -2.29
CA PRO A 54 11.96 4.13 -3.17
C PRO A 54 11.54 2.83 -3.87
N ALA A 55 12.50 2.02 -4.33
CA ALA A 55 12.24 0.73 -4.98
C ALA A 55 11.43 -0.22 -4.08
N THR A 56 11.70 -0.25 -2.77
CA THR A 56 10.93 -1.06 -1.83
C THR A 56 9.49 -0.58 -1.69
N ILE A 57 9.24 0.74 -1.75
CA ILE A 57 7.87 1.29 -1.77
C ILE A 57 7.14 0.82 -3.02
N TYR A 58 7.74 0.95 -4.20
CA TYR A 58 7.17 0.47 -5.46
C TYR A 58 6.87 -1.04 -5.43
N GLN A 59 7.80 -1.87 -4.93
CA GLN A 59 7.59 -3.31 -4.79
C GLN A 59 6.40 -3.65 -3.88
N MET A 60 6.24 -2.94 -2.77
CA MET A 60 5.10 -3.13 -1.86
C MET A 60 3.78 -2.69 -2.51
N LEU A 61 3.78 -1.56 -3.22
CA LEU A 61 2.60 -1.06 -3.95
C LEU A 61 2.21 -2.01 -5.08
N ASP A 62 3.17 -2.47 -5.90
CA ASP A 62 2.93 -3.44 -6.96
C ASP A 62 2.38 -4.75 -6.40
N TRP A 63 2.88 -5.19 -5.24
CA TRP A 63 2.32 -6.36 -4.57
C TRP A 63 0.85 -6.12 -4.16
N MET A 64 0.54 -4.99 -3.53
CA MET A 64 -0.83 -4.64 -3.13
C MET A 64 -1.77 -4.55 -4.34
N VAL A 65 -1.28 -4.02 -5.46
CA VAL A 65 -2.03 -3.97 -6.71
C VAL A 65 -2.30 -5.38 -7.26
N ARG A 66 -1.29 -6.25 -7.29
CA ARG A 66 -1.46 -7.63 -7.74
C ARG A 66 -2.43 -8.44 -6.87
N GLN A 67 -2.53 -8.12 -5.58
CA GLN A 67 -3.48 -8.80 -4.68
C GLN A 67 -4.87 -8.14 -4.67
N GLY A 68 -5.08 -7.03 -5.38
CA GLY A 68 -6.37 -6.35 -5.46
C GLY A 68 -6.70 -5.41 -4.29
N PHE A 69 -5.75 -5.16 -3.38
CA PHE A 69 -5.93 -4.21 -2.28
C PHE A 69 -5.93 -2.75 -2.72
N VAL A 70 -5.20 -2.48 -3.80
CA VAL A 70 -4.92 -1.13 -4.29
C VAL A 70 -5.07 -1.14 -5.80
N THR A 71 -5.58 -0.06 -6.38
CA THR A 71 -5.58 0.17 -7.83
C THR A 71 -4.58 1.25 -8.16
N ARG A 72 -3.88 1.07 -9.28
CA ARG A 72 -2.96 2.07 -9.84
C ARG A 72 -3.67 2.84 -10.94
N ILE A 73 -3.79 4.15 -10.77
CA ILE A 73 -4.45 5.07 -11.71
C ILE A 73 -3.37 6.00 -12.30
N PRO A 74 -3.35 6.24 -13.62
CA PRO A 74 -2.51 7.27 -14.22
C PRO A 74 -2.87 8.64 -13.62
N GLY A 75 -1.88 9.37 -13.10
CA GLY A 75 -2.02 10.75 -12.66
C GLY A 75 -1.55 11.74 -13.73
N ASP A 76 -1.82 13.03 -13.48
CA ASP A 76 -1.62 14.12 -14.46
C ASP A 76 -0.17 14.31 -14.89
N ASN A 77 0.81 13.96 -14.05
CA ASN A 77 2.22 14.29 -14.26
C ASN A 77 3.11 13.06 -14.55
N ARG A 78 2.58 12.07 -15.29
CA ARG A 78 3.20 10.74 -15.53
C ARG A 78 3.46 9.91 -14.27
N ARG A 79 2.99 10.38 -13.11
CA ARG A 79 3.07 9.67 -11.84
C ARG A 79 1.81 8.86 -11.63
N ASN A 80 1.99 7.65 -11.10
CA ASN A 80 0.87 6.81 -10.75
C ASN A 80 0.33 7.20 -9.38
N VAL A 81 -0.99 7.31 -9.29
CA VAL A 81 -1.71 7.45 -8.03
C VAL A 81 -2.25 6.09 -7.62
N TYR A 82 -2.07 5.74 -6.37
CA TYR A 82 -2.50 4.48 -5.78
C TYR A 82 -3.74 4.74 -4.92
N CYS A 83 -4.81 4.00 -5.19
CA CYS A 83 -6.08 4.13 -4.48
C CYS A 83 -6.45 2.83 -3.79
N VAL A 84 -6.78 2.88 -2.50
CA VAL A 84 -7.34 1.74 -1.77
C VAL A 84 -8.62 1.32 -2.46
N GLN A 85 -8.75 0.03 -2.74
CA GLN A 85 -10.02 -0.53 -3.15
C GLN A 85 -10.82 -0.89 -1.89
N PRO A 86 -12.15 -0.71 -1.87
CA PRO A 86 -12.96 -1.51 -0.97
C PRO A 86 -12.58 -2.96 -1.29
N GLY A 87 -11.97 -3.65 -0.33
CA GLY A 87 -11.27 -4.92 -0.54
C GLY A 87 -12.10 -5.88 -1.38
N PRO A 88 -11.48 -6.86 -2.08
CA PRO A 88 -12.17 -7.69 -3.05
C PRO A 88 -13.46 -8.19 -2.43
N MET A 89 -14.60 -7.71 -2.96
CA MET A 89 -15.86 -8.38 -2.78
C MET A 89 -15.62 -9.75 -3.37
N VAL A 90 -15.29 -10.69 -2.50
CA VAL A 90 -15.22 -12.12 -2.79
C VAL A 90 -16.49 -12.45 -3.58
N SER A 91 -16.32 -12.59 -4.88
CA SER A 91 -17.29 -13.21 -5.79
C SER A 91 -16.95 -14.70 -5.83
#